data_AF-A0A101JQ07-F1
#
_entry.id   AF-A0A101JQ07-F1
#
_cell.length_a   1.000
_cell.length_b   1.000
_cell.length_c   1.000
_cell.angle_alpha   90.00
_cell.angle_beta   90.00
_cell.angle_gamma   90.00
#
_symmetry.space_group_name_H-M   'P 1'
#
loop_
_entity.id
_entity.type
_entity.pdbx_description
1 polymer ?
#
loop_
_entity_poly.entity_id
_entity_poly.type
_entity_poly.pdbx_seq_one_letter_code
_entity_poly.pdbx_strand_id
1 'polypeptide(L)'
;MDESPRQWRVGELARATRVTVRALHHYDRLGLLVPSARTAGGHRCYTGADVRRLHVILALRGFGLSLAEIRDTLGAASGDPVGLLRRQLAETEERIRRGMSLRARLHGVLGALDRMAEPSTSEFVQLIEEMVTMDQPLTPEQLAEMQRRRQEYAATLTPQELTAMRERRSAALAAMTPEQVEAMQAQRARHLPPTG
;
A
#
# COMPACT_ATOMS: atom_id res chain seq x y z
N MET A 1 -36.94 -29.40 34.67
CA MET A 1 -37.00 -28.43 33.56
C MET A 1 -36.14 -29.00 32.46
N ASP A 2 -36.75 -29.31 31.33
CA ASP A 2 -36.10 -29.91 30.16
C ASP A 2 -35.34 -28.80 29.40
N GLU A 3 -34.08 -28.56 29.78
CA GLU A 3 -33.17 -27.73 29.00
C GLU A 3 -32.66 -28.54 27.82
N SER A 4 -33.53 -28.73 26.82
CA SER A 4 -33.10 -29.21 25.53
C SER A 4 -32.01 -28.26 24.99
N PRO A 5 -30.77 -28.74 24.76
CA PRO A 5 -29.65 -27.88 24.44
C PRO A 5 -29.93 -27.13 23.14
N ARG A 6 -29.67 -25.81 23.14
CA ARG A 6 -29.91 -24.95 21.98
C ARG A 6 -29.27 -25.55 20.72
N GLN A 7 -30.07 -25.65 19.66
CA GLN A 7 -29.64 -26.08 18.34
C GLN A 7 -29.81 -24.94 17.33
N TRP A 8 -28.86 -24.83 16.41
CA TRP A 8 -28.89 -23.85 15.33
C TRP A 8 -29.19 -24.53 14.01
N ARG A 9 -30.18 -24.04 13.26
CA ARG A 9 -30.33 -24.42 11.85
C ARG A 9 -29.20 -23.82 11.03
N VAL A 10 -28.84 -24.48 9.92
CA VAL A 10 -27.72 -24.03 9.05
C VAL A 10 -27.76 -22.53 8.69
N GLY A 11 -28.94 -21.98 8.39
CA GLY A 11 -29.10 -20.55 8.05
C GLY A 11 -29.01 -19.61 9.26
N GLU A 12 -29.37 -20.07 10.46
CA GLU A 12 -29.17 -19.32 11.71
C GLU A 12 -27.69 -19.29 12.06
N LEU A 13 -27.02 -20.44 11.98
CA LEU A 13 -25.59 -20.55 12.26
C LEU A 13 -24.76 -19.71 11.28
N ALA A 14 -25.08 -19.75 9.99
CA ALA A 14 -24.45 -18.95 8.95
C ALA A 14 -24.51 -17.45 9.29
N ARG A 15 -25.70 -16.94 9.65
CA ARG A 15 -25.87 -15.54 10.06
C ARG A 15 -25.10 -15.21 11.33
N ALA A 16 -25.20 -16.05 12.35
CA ALA A 16 -24.56 -15.83 13.65
C ALA A 16 -23.02 -15.77 13.54
N THR A 17 -22.43 -16.58 12.66
CA THR A 17 -20.97 -16.69 12.51
C THR A 17 -20.43 -15.95 11.29
N ARG A 18 -21.29 -15.24 10.54
CA ARG A 18 -20.98 -14.54 9.27
C ARG A 18 -20.33 -15.43 8.20
N VAL A 19 -20.50 -16.74 8.30
CA VAL A 19 -20.08 -17.67 7.25
C VAL A 19 -21.25 -17.93 6.30
N THR A 20 -20.95 -18.28 5.05
CA THR A 20 -22.01 -18.63 4.12
C THR A 20 -22.56 -20.04 4.40
N VAL A 21 -23.84 -20.27 4.10
CA VAL A 21 -24.42 -21.63 4.11
C VAL A 21 -23.63 -22.58 3.20
N ARG A 22 -23.14 -22.07 2.06
CA ARG A 22 -22.26 -22.82 1.15
C ARG A 22 -20.97 -23.27 1.84
N ALA A 23 -20.35 -22.43 2.67
CA ALA A 23 -19.15 -22.79 3.44
C ALA A 23 -19.46 -23.88 4.48
N LEU A 24 -20.57 -23.77 5.22
CA LEU A 24 -20.98 -24.82 6.16
C LEU A 24 -21.22 -26.16 5.47
N HIS A 25 -21.91 -26.16 4.34
CA HIS A 25 -22.08 -27.38 3.53
C HIS A 25 -20.76 -27.92 2.99
N HIS A 26 -19.81 -27.05 2.69
CA HIS A 26 -18.47 -27.47 2.26
C HIS A 26 -17.71 -28.15 3.41
N TYR A 27 -17.76 -27.59 4.62
CA TYR A 27 -17.12 -28.18 5.79
C TYR A 27 -17.74 -29.53 6.16
N ASP A 28 -19.07 -29.67 6.04
CA ASP A 28 -19.78 -30.94 6.19
C ASP A 28 -19.28 -32.00 5.19
N ARG A 29 -19.23 -31.65 3.88
CA ARG A 29 -18.71 -32.57 2.85
C ARG A 29 -17.26 -33.01 3.07
N LEU A 30 -16.44 -32.16 3.68
CA LEU A 30 -15.05 -32.47 4.00
C LEU A 30 -14.90 -33.27 5.32
N GLY A 31 -16.00 -33.55 6.02
CA GLY A 31 -15.98 -34.15 7.37
C GLY A 31 -15.40 -33.22 8.45
N LEU A 32 -15.19 -31.95 8.12
CA LEU A 32 -14.54 -30.99 9.00
C LEU A 32 -15.49 -30.48 10.07
N LEU A 33 -16.75 -30.24 9.71
CA LEU A 33 -17.83 -29.86 10.62
C LEU A 33 -19.12 -30.57 10.21
N VAL A 34 -19.40 -31.69 10.87
CA VAL A 34 -20.60 -32.50 10.62
C VAL A 34 -21.73 -32.02 11.52
N PRO A 35 -22.96 -31.80 11.00
CA PRO A 35 -24.10 -31.43 11.83
C PRO A 35 -24.44 -32.56 12.80
N SER A 36 -24.54 -32.24 14.09
CA SER A 36 -24.91 -33.21 15.13
C SER A 36 -26.32 -33.78 14.97
N ALA A 37 -27.22 -33.07 14.28
CA ALA A 37 -28.61 -33.51 14.12
C ALA A 37 -29.22 -33.06 12.78
N ARG A 38 -30.38 -33.63 12.45
CA ARG A 38 -31.25 -33.17 11.37
C ARG A 38 -32.66 -32.98 11.90
N THR A 39 -33.39 -31.99 11.40
CA THR A 39 -34.83 -31.84 11.69
C THR A 39 -35.63 -32.97 11.06
N ALA A 40 -36.89 -33.15 11.48
CA ALA A 40 -37.82 -34.09 10.85
C ALA A 40 -37.98 -33.86 9.33
N GLY A 41 -37.87 -32.61 8.88
CA GLY A 41 -37.85 -32.24 7.45
C GLY A 41 -36.48 -32.31 6.78
N GLY A 42 -35.49 -33.02 7.36
CA GLY A 42 -34.18 -33.26 6.76
C GLY A 42 -33.15 -32.11 6.83
N HIS A 43 -33.49 -30.99 7.47
CA HIS A 43 -32.60 -29.82 7.53
C HIS A 43 -31.48 -30.03 8.55
N ARG A 44 -30.27 -29.54 8.25
CA ARG A 44 -29.10 -29.66 9.16
C ARG A 44 -29.27 -28.80 10.41
N CYS A 45 -28.99 -29.40 11.57
CA CYS A 45 -28.96 -28.77 12.88
C CYS A 45 -27.59 -28.96 13.55
N TYR A 46 -27.12 -27.89 14.18
CA TYR A 46 -25.84 -27.84 14.85
C TYR A 46 -26.05 -27.61 16.34
N THR A 47 -25.28 -28.31 17.18
CA THR A 47 -25.31 -28.15 18.64
C THR A 47 -24.29 -27.10 19.10
N GLY A 48 -24.29 -26.77 20.39
CA GLY A 48 -23.26 -25.88 20.96
C GLY A 48 -21.83 -26.43 20.80
N ALA A 49 -21.66 -27.75 20.77
CA ALA A 49 -20.37 -28.37 20.50
C ALA A 49 -19.90 -28.12 19.06
N ASP A 50 -20.81 -28.21 18.09
CA ASP A 50 -20.52 -27.89 16.69
C ASP A 50 -20.15 -26.42 16.52
N VAL A 51 -20.84 -25.51 17.23
CA VAL A 51 -20.51 -24.07 17.21
C VAL A 51 -19.11 -23.82 17.75
N ARG A 52 -18.70 -24.48 18.85
CA ARG A 52 -17.34 -24.38 19.38
C ARG A 52 -16.31 -24.91 18.37
N ARG A 53 -16.59 -26.06 17.75
CA ARG A 53 -15.73 -26.62 16.70
C ARG A 53 -15.59 -25.66 15.51
N LEU A 54 -16.70 -25.05 15.07
CA LEU A 54 -16.70 -24.05 14.01
C LEU A 54 -15.83 -22.84 14.36
N HIS A 55 -15.88 -22.34 15.60
CA HIS A 55 -15.01 -21.23 16.02
C HIS A 55 -13.53 -21.60 15.90
N VAL A 56 -13.14 -22.80 16.32
CA VAL A 56 -11.75 -23.28 16.17
C VAL A 56 -11.34 -23.35 14.70
N ILE A 57 -12.20 -23.90 13.82
CA ILE A 57 -11.95 -23.96 12.37
C ILE A 57 -11.75 -22.55 11.80
N LEU A 58 -12.59 -21.59 12.18
CA LEU A 58 -12.51 -20.21 11.68
C LEU A 58 -11.24 -19.49 12.17
N ALA A 59 -10.86 -19.68 13.43
CA ALA A 59 -9.63 -19.12 13.98
C ALA A 59 -8.39 -19.66 13.25
N LEU A 60 -8.28 -20.99 13.08
CA LEU A 60 -7.16 -21.61 12.38
C LEU A 60 -7.07 -21.17 10.92
N ARG A 61 -8.21 -21.07 10.23
CA ARG A 61 -8.25 -20.50 8.87
C ARG A 61 -7.79 -19.04 8.84
N GLY A 62 -8.16 -18.25 9.85
CA GLY A 62 -7.70 -16.86 10.01
C GLY A 62 -6.18 -16.74 10.13
N PHE A 63 -5.51 -17.75 10.69
CA PHE A 63 -4.04 -17.82 10.74
C PHE A 63 -3.39 -18.32 9.43
N GLY A 64 -4.18 -18.57 8.39
CA GLY A 64 -3.68 -18.99 7.08
C GLY A 64 -3.48 -20.49 6.92
N LEU A 65 -4.02 -21.31 7.84
CA LEU A 65 -4.00 -22.77 7.71
C LEU A 65 -5.02 -23.25 6.68
N SER A 66 -4.66 -24.27 5.91
CA SER A 66 -5.54 -24.90 4.94
C SER A 66 -6.60 -25.79 5.61
N LEU A 67 -7.73 -26.01 4.93
CA LEU A 67 -8.79 -26.89 5.44
C LEU A 67 -8.32 -28.34 5.64
N ALA A 68 -7.32 -28.79 4.86
CA ALA A 68 -6.73 -30.11 5.01
C ALA A 68 -5.94 -30.22 6.33
N GLU A 69 -5.03 -29.27 6.61
CA GLU A 69 -4.26 -29.24 7.86
C GLU A 69 -5.16 -29.14 9.09
N ILE A 70 -6.21 -28.31 9.00
CA ILE A 70 -7.19 -28.16 10.08
C ILE A 70 -7.94 -29.47 10.30
N ARG A 71 -8.38 -30.15 9.23
CA ARG A 71 -9.06 -31.45 9.34
C ARG A 71 -8.17 -32.48 10.00
N ASP A 72 -6.92 -32.61 9.55
CA ASP A 72 -6.00 -33.63 10.04
C ASP A 72 -5.67 -33.40 11.52
N THR A 73 -5.53 -32.13 11.92
CA THR A 73 -5.25 -31.74 13.31
C THR A 73 -6.46 -31.91 14.24
N LEU A 74 -7.67 -31.57 13.77
CA LEU A 74 -8.91 -31.68 14.57
C LEU A 74 -9.59 -33.06 14.47
N GLY A 75 -9.09 -33.94 13.59
CA GLY A 75 -9.60 -35.29 13.36
C GLY A 75 -8.81 -36.39 14.07
N ALA A 76 -7.51 -36.16 14.34
CA ALA A 76 -6.70 -37.11 15.09
C ALA A 76 -6.97 -37.02 16.60
N ALA A 77 -7.21 -38.17 17.26
CA ALA A 77 -7.37 -38.24 18.72
C ALA A 77 -6.15 -37.70 19.51
N SER A 78 -4.99 -37.65 18.85
CA SER A 78 -3.71 -37.16 19.37
C SER A 78 -3.15 -35.97 18.57
N GLY A 79 -4.00 -35.22 17.86
CA GLY A 79 -3.55 -34.07 17.07
C GLY A 79 -2.73 -33.08 17.90
N ASP A 80 -1.81 -32.36 17.25
CA ASP A 80 -0.98 -31.32 17.89
C ASP A 80 -1.29 -29.92 17.30
N PRO A 81 -2.37 -29.26 17.77
CA PRO A 81 -2.69 -27.90 17.35
C PRO A 81 -1.58 -26.89 17.65
N VAL A 82 -0.84 -27.10 18.74
CA VAL A 82 0.23 -26.19 19.15
C VAL A 82 1.41 -26.29 18.20
N GLY A 83 1.83 -27.51 17.84
CA GLY A 83 2.88 -27.75 16.85
C GLY A 83 2.50 -27.23 15.46
N LEU A 84 1.25 -27.39 15.04
CA LEU A 84 0.76 -26.80 13.78
C LEU A 84 0.89 -25.27 13.79
N LEU A 85 0.42 -24.62 14.86
CA LEU A 85 0.51 -23.16 15.00
C LEU A 85 1.97 -22.67 15.06
N ARG A 86 2.86 -23.40 15.73
CA ARG A 86 4.30 -23.09 15.75
C ARG A 86 4.92 -23.16 14.36
N ARG A 87 4.59 -24.18 13.55
CA ARG A 87 5.06 -24.27 12.16
C ARG A 87 4.54 -23.10 11.33
N GLN A 88 3.25 -22.79 11.44
CA GLN A 88 2.65 -21.65 10.73
C GLN A 88 3.26 -20.31 11.13
N LEU A 89 3.58 -20.13 12.41
CA LEU A 89 4.28 -18.95 12.92
C LEU A 89 5.67 -18.84 12.27
N ALA A 90 6.48 -19.91 12.32
CA ALA A 90 7.81 -19.93 11.73
C ALA A 90 7.79 -19.65 10.21
N GLU A 91 6.85 -20.25 9.48
CA GLU A 91 6.67 -19.97 8.04
C GLU A 91 6.27 -18.52 7.78
N THR A 92 5.45 -17.93 8.64
CA THR A 92 5.03 -16.54 8.55
C THR A 92 6.18 -15.59 8.83
N GLU A 93 6.96 -15.83 9.88
CA GLU A 93 8.18 -15.07 10.21
C GLU A 93 9.18 -15.14 9.06
N GLU A 94 9.35 -16.32 8.48
CA GLU A 94 10.19 -16.56 7.31
C GLU A 94 9.71 -15.75 6.09
N ARG A 95 8.40 -15.72 5.80
CA ARG A 95 7.83 -14.84 4.76
C ARG A 95 8.04 -13.36 5.05
N ILE A 96 7.86 -12.93 6.29
CA ILE A 96 8.06 -11.52 6.69
C ILE A 96 9.50 -11.11 6.43
N ARG A 97 10.48 -11.88 6.90
CA ARG A 97 11.90 -11.62 6.67
C ARG A 97 12.25 -11.66 5.17
N ARG A 98 11.64 -12.60 4.42
CA ARG A 98 11.43 -12.61 2.95
C ARG A 98 11.16 -11.21 2.38
N GLY A 99 9.97 -10.70 2.74
CA GLY A 99 9.43 -9.44 2.25
C GLY A 99 10.23 -8.21 2.70
N MET A 100 10.76 -8.21 3.92
CA MET A 100 11.59 -7.11 4.45
C MET A 100 12.89 -6.96 3.64
N SER A 101 13.53 -8.08 3.29
CA SER A 101 14.73 -8.06 2.43
C SER A 101 14.42 -7.54 1.03
N LEU A 102 13.32 -8.00 0.43
CA LEU A 102 12.87 -7.50 -0.88
C LEU A 102 12.57 -5.98 -0.82
N ARG A 103 11.87 -5.53 0.23
CA ARG A 103 11.56 -4.11 0.45
C ARG A 103 12.84 -3.27 0.52
N ALA A 104 13.84 -3.71 1.29
CA ALA A 104 15.12 -3.01 1.39
C ALA A 104 15.83 -2.92 0.02
N ARG A 105 15.83 -4.01 -0.76
CA ARG A 105 16.39 -4.02 -2.11
C ARG A 105 15.66 -3.07 -3.06
N LEU A 106 14.32 -3.06 -3.04
CA LEU A 106 13.52 -2.14 -3.85
C LEU A 106 13.78 -0.68 -3.48
N HIS A 107 13.88 -0.36 -2.18
CA HIS A 107 14.30 0.98 -1.75
C HIS A 107 15.70 1.34 -2.25
N GLY A 108 16.65 0.40 -2.22
CA GLY A 108 17.99 0.61 -2.76
C GLY A 108 17.98 0.91 -4.25
N VAL A 109 17.21 0.17 -5.04
CA VAL A 109 17.03 0.39 -6.49
C VAL A 109 16.35 1.73 -6.75
N LEU A 110 15.23 2.02 -6.09
CA LEU A 110 14.53 3.31 -6.24
C LEU A 110 15.44 4.48 -5.90
N GLY A 111 16.17 4.43 -4.78
CA GLY A 111 17.12 5.48 -4.43
C GLY A 111 18.29 5.60 -5.40
N ALA A 112 18.73 4.51 -6.04
CA ALA A 112 19.75 4.57 -7.09
C ALA A 112 19.19 5.18 -8.38
N LEU A 113 17.96 4.81 -8.76
CA LEU A 113 17.26 5.39 -9.89
C LEU A 113 16.98 6.88 -9.67
N ASP A 114 16.64 7.32 -8.46
CA ASP A 114 16.47 8.74 -8.13
C ASP A 114 17.79 9.53 -8.21
N ARG A 115 18.92 8.89 -7.90
CA ARG A 115 20.26 9.50 -8.03
C ARG A 115 20.79 9.48 -9.46
N MET A 116 20.36 8.50 -10.26
CA MET A 116 20.65 8.38 -11.70
C MET A 116 19.65 9.18 -12.56
N ALA A 117 18.48 9.50 -12.03
CA ALA A 117 17.57 10.54 -12.49
C ALA A 117 18.20 11.90 -12.15
N GLU A 118 19.34 12.12 -12.78
CA GLU A 118 19.69 13.37 -13.40
C GLU A 118 18.44 14.02 -14.06
N PRO A 119 18.43 15.35 -14.11
CA PRO A 119 17.25 16.20 -14.27
C PRO A 119 16.20 15.70 -15.28
N SER A 120 14.93 15.80 -14.88
CA SER A 120 13.77 15.53 -15.75
C SER A 120 13.88 16.30 -17.07
N THR A 121 13.19 15.87 -18.13
CA THR A 121 13.19 16.56 -19.44
C THR A 121 12.89 18.07 -19.32
N SER A 122 12.13 18.49 -18.30
CA SER A 122 11.88 19.90 -17.99
C SER A 122 13.08 20.62 -17.36
N GLU A 123 13.87 19.96 -16.53
CA GLU A 123 15.07 20.51 -15.90
C GLU A 123 16.27 20.49 -16.88
N PHE A 124 16.35 19.50 -17.77
CA PHE A 124 17.34 19.46 -18.83
C PHE A 124 17.10 20.54 -19.90
N VAL A 125 15.83 20.83 -20.22
CA VAL A 125 15.46 21.96 -21.11
C VAL A 125 15.71 23.32 -20.44
N GLN A 126 15.52 23.46 -19.12
CA GLN A 126 15.92 24.68 -18.39
C GLN A 126 17.44 24.88 -18.38
N LEU A 127 18.22 23.82 -18.19
CA LEU A 127 19.68 23.88 -18.27
C LEU A 127 20.17 24.28 -19.67
N ILE A 128 19.51 23.81 -20.73
CA ILE A 128 19.80 24.20 -22.11
C ILE A 128 19.34 25.65 -22.40
N GLU A 129 18.20 26.11 -21.88
CA GLU A 129 17.78 27.53 -21.97
C GLU A 129 18.74 28.48 -21.23
N GLU A 130 19.26 28.07 -20.06
CA GLU A 130 20.25 28.82 -19.29
C GLU A 130 21.64 28.84 -19.96
N MET A 131 21.99 27.82 -20.77
CA MET A 131 23.21 27.82 -21.57
C MET A 131 23.08 28.60 -22.89
N VAL A 132 21.89 28.63 -23.51
CA VAL A 132 21.63 29.33 -24.79
C VAL A 132 21.46 30.84 -24.61
N THR A 133 21.03 31.30 -23.43
CA THR A 133 20.92 32.75 -23.12
C THR A 133 22.24 33.41 -22.73
N MET A 134 23.36 32.67 -22.72
CA MET A 134 24.67 33.16 -22.30
C MET A 134 25.28 34.27 -23.17
N ASP A 135 24.69 34.68 -24.31
CA ASP A 135 25.27 35.79 -25.09
C ASP A 135 24.31 36.68 -25.90
N GLN A 136 22.97 36.60 -25.70
CA GLN A 136 22.03 37.52 -26.37
C GLN A 136 20.83 37.93 -25.48
N PRO A 137 20.33 39.18 -25.61
CA PRO A 137 19.16 39.64 -24.86
C PRO A 137 17.86 39.00 -25.38
N LEU A 138 16.98 38.61 -24.46
CA LEU A 138 15.67 38.03 -24.78
C LEU A 138 14.76 39.08 -25.42
N THR A 139 13.99 38.69 -26.43
CA THR A 139 12.97 39.59 -27.00
C THR A 139 11.74 39.68 -26.09
N PRO A 140 10.95 40.77 -26.16
CA PRO A 140 9.72 40.91 -25.37
C PRO A 140 8.71 39.77 -25.57
N GLU A 141 8.61 39.23 -26.80
CA GLU A 141 7.71 38.12 -27.12
C GLU A 141 8.21 36.79 -26.52
N GLN A 142 9.52 36.54 -26.57
CA GLN A 142 10.13 35.36 -25.94
C GLN A 142 9.95 35.40 -24.43
N LEU A 143 10.12 36.59 -23.82
CA LEU A 143 9.89 36.78 -22.39
C LEU A 143 8.42 36.54 -22.00
N ALA A 144 7.47 37.03 -22.82
CA ALA A 144 6.04 36.82 -22.60
C ALA A 144 5.65 35.33 -22.72
N GLU A 145 6.21 34.61 -23.70
CA GLU A 145 5.99 33.17 -23.87
C GLU A 145 6.57 32.34 -22.71
N MET A 146 7.77 32.68 -22.24
CA MET A 146 8.36 32.06 -21.07
C MET A 146 7.54 32.30 -19.80
N GLN A 147 6.94 33.50 -19.65
CA GLN A 147 6.05 33.81 -18.53
C GLN A 147 4.75 32.99 -18.59
N ARG A 148 4.14 32.83 -19.78
CA ARG A 148 2.94 31.99 -19.97
C ARG A 148 3.19 30.54 -19.60
N ARG A 149 4.26 29.93 -20.14
CA ARG A 149 4.62 28.52 -19.84
C ARG A 149 4.89 28.28 -18.36
N ARG A 150 5.51 29.25 -17.68
CA ARG A 150 5.73 29.19 -16.22
C ARG A 150 4.43 29.25 -15.43
N GLN A 151 3.46 30.08 -15.87
CA GLN A 151 2.15 30.17 -15.23
C GLN A 151 1.34 28.88 -15.41
N GLU A 152 1.36 28.30 -16.62
CA GLU A 152 0.71 27.01 -16.92
C GLU A 152 1.32 25.87 -16.10
N TYR A 153 2.65 25.80 -16.03
CA TYR A 153 3.33 24.81 -15.21
C TYR A 153 3.00 24.96 -13.72
N ALA A 154 3.02 26.20 -13.19
CA ALA A 154 2.67 26.45 -11.79
C ALA A 154 1.22 26.07 -11.46
N ALA A 155 0.30 26.13 -12.43
CA ALA A 155 -1.09 25.70 -12.27
C ALA A 155 -1.26 24.17 -12.16
N THR A 156 -0.26 23.39 -12.59
CA THR A 156 -0.25 21.92 -12.46
C THR A 156 0.23 21.42 -11.10
N LEU A 157 0.84 22.31 -10.29
CA LEU A 157 1.47 21.94 -9.03
C LEU A 157 0.51 22.09 -7.85
N THR A 158 0.67 21.22 -6.86
CA THR A 158 -0.08 21.33 -5.60
C THR A 158 0.44 22.49 -4.74
N PRO A 159 -0.38 23.00 -3.80
CA PRO A 159 0.07 24.05 -2.87
C PRO A 159 1.34 23.69 -2.07
N GLN A 160 1.55 22.40 -1.77
CA GLN A 160 2.73 21.92 -1.05
C GLN A 160 4.00 21.96 -1.91
N GLU A 161 3.91 21.55 -3.18
CA GLU A 161 5.03 21.60 -4.13
C GLU A 161 5.45 23.03 -4.45
N LEU A 162 4.48 23.95 -4.60
CA LEU A 162 4.74 25.38 -4.78
C LEU A 162 5.45 25.99 -3.57
N THR A 163 5.06 25.59 -2.36
CA THR A 163 5.69 26.07 -1.12
C THR A 163 7.13 25.57 -1.01
N ALA A 164 7.36 24.27 -1.25
CA ALA A 164 8.70 23.67 -1.23
C ALA A 164 9.63 24.27 -2.31
N MET A 165 9.10 24.64 -3.48
CA MET A 165 9.87 25.29 -4.53
C MET A 165 10.29 26.72 -4.13
N ARG A 166 9.41 27.48 -3.48
CA ARG A 166 9.72 28.82 -2.95
C ARG A 166 10.81 28.77 -1.88
N GLU A 167 10.72 27.81 -0.97
CA GLU A 167 11.70 27.61 0.11
C GLU A 167 13.08 27.19 -0.42
N ARG A 168 13.13 26.27 -1.40
CA ARG A 168 14.41 25.90 -2.05
C ARG A 168 15.08 27.09 -2.73
N ARG A 169 14.28 27.92 -3.41
CA ARG A 169 14.77 29.12 -4.09
C ARG A 169 15.28 30.18 -3.11
N SER A 170 14.58 30.43 -2.01
CA SER A 170 15.05 31.37 -0.98
C SER A 170 16.33 30.89 -0.31
N ALA A 171 16.43 29.59 0.00
CA ALA A 171 17.63 28.99 0.57
C ALA A 171 18.85 29.06 -0.39
N ALA A 172 18.65 28.79 -1.67
CA ALA A 172 19.70 28.90 -2.68
C ALA A 172 20.23 30.34 -2.82
N LEU A 173 19.35 31.34 -2.80
CA LEU A 173 19.75 32.75 -2.83
C LEU A 173 20.47 33.18 -1.54
N ALA A 174 20.03 32.68 -0.38
CA ALA A 174 20.66 32.97 0.90
C ALA A 174 22.05 32.33 1.06
N ALA A 175 22.33 31.26 0.31
CA ALA A 175 23.63 30.58 0.30
C ALA A 175 24.67 31.26 -0.62
N MET A 176 24.26 32.24 -1.43
CA MET A 176 25.17 32.98 -2.32
C MET A 176 25.90 34.09 -1.59
N THR A 177 27.15 34.34 -1.98
CA THR A 177 27.88 35.52 -1.51
C THR A 177 27.34 36.80 -2.14
N PRO A 178 27.54 37.98 -1.52
CA PRO A 178 27.13 39.26 -2.12
C PRO A 178 27.65 39.47 -3.54
N GLU A 179 28.88 39.06 -3.82
CA GLU A 179 29.51 39.12 -5.16
C GLU A 179 28.82 38.21 -6.17
N GLN A 180 28.42 37.00 -5.77
CA GLN A 180 27.69 36.07 -6.62
C GLN A 180 26.27 36.58 -6.93
N VAL A 181 25.62 37.22 -5.96
CA VAL A 181 24.30 37.84 -6.14
C VAL A 181 24.41 39.04 -7.08
N GLU A 182 25.42 39.89 -6.92
CA GLU A 182 25.67 41.03 -7.79
C GLU A 182 25.99 40.61 -9.23
N ALA A 183 26.83 39.58 -9.42
CA ALA A 183 27.13 38.99 -10.71
C ALA A 183 25.87 38.43 -11.39
N MET A 184 25.03 37.71 -10.64
CA MET A 184 23.76 37.17 -11.15
C MET A 184 22.77 38.29 -11.52
N GLN A 185 22.69 39.37 -10.74
CA GLN A 185 21.81 40.52 -11.02
C GLN A 185 22.29 41.32 -12.24
N ALA A 186 23.60 41.57 -12.35
CA ALA A 186 24.22 42.24 -13.49
C ALA A 186 24.06 41.41 -14.77
N GLN A 187 24.20 40.08 -14.68
CA GLN A 187 23.93 39.17 -15.78
C GLN A 187 22.45 39.24 -16.18
N ARG A 188 21.51 39.15 -15.23
CA ARG A 188 20.06 39.26 -15.52
C ARG A 188 19.67 40.58 -16.19
N ALA A 189 20.26 41.70 -15.75
CA ALA A 189 19.99 43.02 -16.34
C ALA A 189 20.44 43.12 -17.81
N ARG A 190 21.44 42.33 -18.24
CA ARG A 190 21.90 42.26 -19.63
C ARG A 190 20.97 41.46 -20.55
N HIS A 191 20.16 40.57 -19.97
CA HIS A 191 19.31 39.65 -20.74
C HIS A 191 17.83 40.04 -20.80
N LEU A 192 17.39 41.00 -19.98
CA LEU A 192 16.05 41.58 -20.08
C LEU A 192 15.99 42.62 -21.21
N PRO A 193 14.90 42.68 -22.00
CA PRO A 193 14.71 43.73 -22.98
C PRO A 193 14.67 45.11 -22.29
N PRO A 194 15.17 46.18 -22.93
CA PRO A 194 15.13 47.52 -22.35
C PRO A 194 13.68 47.92 -22.09
N THR A 195 13.39 48.39 -20.87
CA THR A 195 12.14 49.07 -20.55
C THR A 195 12.12 50.38 -21.33
N GLY A 196 11.45 50.38 -22.48
CA GLY A 196 11.07 51.59 -23.21
C GLY A 196 10.02 52.40 -22.46
#